data_AF-A0A0F6MLH7-F1
#
_entry.id   AF-A0A0F6MLH7-F1
#
_cell.length_a   1.000
_cell.length_b   1.000
_cell.length_c   1.000
_cell.angle_alpha   90.00
_cell.angle_beta   90.00
_cell.angle_gamma   90.00
#
_symmetry.space_group_name_H-M   'P 1'
#
loop_
_entity.id
_entity.type
_entity.pdbx_description
1 polymer ?
#
loop_
_entity_poly.entity_id
_entity_poly.type
_entity_poly.pdbx_seq_one_letter_code
_entity_poly.pdbx_strand_id
1 'polypeptide(L)'
;MNKYFNMDESVFDITERFPETIRYLAEKGFTPLTNPLMRKIMGKKISLEKALLTKNLDIGLCEKELIEVIEQNKNTGFAEIDLSLEKKNVQNTGYDDGKKNIRIEGVLPCPIRIPLLEAFKEFHSKYIEENKDELEKQNYKISYDLRSANLGIDWIIKEAQTGKKENLPDILLSAGFELFFDKKLMGSFIENKDFHCSIEKMNKDFCNDYIDLRDGKKNYAIIGVVPAVMIVNTELLRGRKMPETWADLLLPEFENSAAIPFSDLDLFNSVILNIYSRFGDEGIKKLGRACRTSLHPAQMVKGKASLVLKNPKSVVNEPPAVNISPYFFSKMIKEDSALKTVWPKDGAIAAPIFMLVKKENEALTKAFADFFLSEKTGRVFSESGFFPSTNPDVDNRLGEDKKFSWVGWDFIYQNDIGSLLEKIKTDFETAAGKI
;
A
#
# COMPACT_ATOMS: atom_id res chain seq x y z
N MET A 1 -28.60 22.11 2.98
CA MET A 1 -28.34 21.20 1.85
C MET A 1 -26.91 21.41 1.40
N ASN A 2 -26.13 20.34 1.37
CA ASN A 2 -24.78 20.37 0.85
C ASN A 2 -24.80 20.45 -0.70
N LYS A 3 -23.66 20.80 -1.32
CA LYS A 3 -23.57 21.03 -2.78
C LYS A 3 -23.20 19.78 -3.60
N TYR A 4 -23.02 18.62 -2.96
CA TYR A 4 -22.46 17.43 -3.59
C TYR A 4 -23.51 16.36 -3.90
N PHE A 5 -24.42 16.10 -2.96
CA PHE A 5 -25.45 15.08 -3.11
C PHE A 5 -26.68 15.41 -2.26
N ASN A 6 -27.81 14.80 -2.57
CA ASN A 6 -29.00 14.83 -1.73
C ASN A 6 -29.18 13.49 -1.01
N MET A 7 -29.80 13.50 0.17
CA MET A 7 -29.93 12.30 1.01
C MET A 7 -30.95 11.28 0.45
N ASP A 8 -31.86 11.73 -0.41
CA ASP A 8 -32.80 10.90 -1.16
C ASP A 8 -32.20 10.26 -2.41
N GLU A 9 -31.00 10.66 -2.81
CA GLU A 9 -30.30 10.10 -3.96
C GLU A 9 -29.82 8.67 -3.69
N SER A 10 -29.77 7.85 -4.74
CA SER A 10 -29.36 6.46 -4.61
C SER A 10 -27.91 6.35 -4.15
N VAL A 11 -27.63 5.35 -3.30
CA VAL A 11 -26.26 5.08 -2.84
C VAL A 11 -25.34 4.83 -4.05
N PHE A 12 -25.86 4.18 -5.10
CA PHE A 12 -25.10 3.96 -6.33
C PHE A 12 -24.67 5.26 -7.00
N ASP A 13 -25.58 6.20 -7.24
CA ASP A 13 -25.27 7.44 -7.97
C ASP A 13 -24.30 8.35 -7.20
N ILE A 14 -24.38 8.34 -5.86
CA ILE A 14 -23.41 9.03 -5.00
C ILE A 14 -22.04 8.37 -5.12
N THR A 15 -21.97 7.05 -5.01
CA THR A 15 -20.68 6.32 -5.08
C THR A 15 -20.03 6.31 -6.46
N GLU A 16 -20.80 6.48 -7.54
CA GLU A 16 -20.23 6.60 -8.89
C GLU A 16 -19.70 8.01 -9.15
N ARG A 17 -20.33 9.05 -8.60
CA ARG A 17 -19.83 10.44 -8.68
C ARG A 17 -18.70 10.72 -7.70
N PHE A 18 -18.68 10.04 -6.55
CA PHE A 18 -17.67 10.19 -5.52
C PHE A 18 -17.20 8.81 -5.04
N PRO A 19 -16.34 8.11 -5.81
CA PRO A 19 -15.86 6.76 -5.47
C PRO A 19 -15.20 6.64 -4.10
N GLU A 20 -14.59 7.72 -3.59
CA GLU A 20 -14.01 7.81 -2.25
C GLU A 20 -15.04 7.52 -1.14
N THR A 21 -16.33 7.77 -1.41
CA THR A 21 -17.42 7.51 -0.45
C THR A 21 -17.71 6.02 -0.28
N ILE A 22 -17.30 5.16 -1.23
CA ILE A 22 -17.49 3.70 -1.15
C ILE A 22 -16.81 3.15 0.09
N ARG A 23 -15.57 3.59 0.34
CA ARG A 23 -14.78 3.14 1.48
C ARG A 23 -15.39 3.60 2.79
N TYR A 24 -15.80 4.87 2.86
CA TYR A 24 -16.51 5.41 4.03
C TYR A 24 -17.78 4.59 4.34
N LEU A 25 -18.60 4.28 3.32
CA LEU A 25 -19.81 3.48 3.52
C LEU A 25 -19.48 2.03 3.93
N ALA A 26 -18.42 1.44 3.36
CA ALA A 26 -17.96 0.12 3.78
C ALA A 26 -17.56 0.10 5.27
N GLU A 27 -16.83 1.13 5.74
CA GLU A 27 -16.43 1.31 7.14
C GLU A 27 -17.64 1.51 8.07
N LYS A 28 -18.75 2.06 7.57
CA LYS A 28 -20.04 2.16 8.29
C LYS A 28 -20.90 0.90 8.22
N GLY A 29 -20.34 -0.22 7.73
CA GLY A 29 -20.99 -1.53 7.73
C GLY A 29 -21.76 -1.87 6.46
N PHE A 30 -21.54 -1.12 5.36
CA PHE A 30 -22.04 -1.44 4.01
C PHE A 30 -20.95 -2.12 3.16
N THR A 31 -20.22 -3.08 3.74
CA THR A 31 -19.12 -3.79 3.07
C THR A 31 -19.45 -4.38 1.69
N PRO A 32 -20.69 -4.86 1.39
CA PRO A 32 -21.00 -5.34 0.03
C PRO A 32 -20.87 -4.28 -1.07
N LEU A 33 -20.93 -2.98 -0.75
CA LEU A 33 -20.78 -1.91 -1.74
C LEU A 33 -19.36 -1.79 -2.31
N THR A 34 -18.36 -2.40 -1.65
CA THR A 34 -16.99 -2.51 -2.17
C THR A 34 -16.94 -3.33 -3.46
N ASN A 35 -17.87 -4.27 -3.64
CA ASN A 35 -18.03 -5.03 -4.87
C ASN A 35 -18.88 -4.24 -5.89
N PRO A 36 -18.36 -3.94 -7.11
CA PRO A 36 -19.08 -3.14 -8.11
C PRO A 36 -20.43 -3.73 -8.57
N LEU A 37 -20.54 -5.07 -8.66
CA LEU A 37 -21.80 -5.74 -9.02
C LEU A 37 -22.85 -5.56 -7.91
N MET A 38 -22.44 -5.75 -6.66
CA MET A 38 -23.32 -5.58 -5.51
C MET A 38 -23.72 -4.12 -5.30
N ARG A 39 -22.81 -3.16 -5.54
CA ARG A 39 -23.11 -1.73 -5.54
C ARG A 39 -24.14 -1.36 -6.61
N LYS A 40 -24.02 -1.92 -7.82
CA LYS A 40 -24.99 -1.72 -8.90
C LYS A 40 -26.36 -2.33 -8.60
N ILE A 41 -26.41 -3.50 -7.95
CA ILE A 41 -27.66 -4.22 -7.68
C ILE A 41 -28.37 -3.68 -6.43
N MET A 42 -27.62 -3.41 -5.35
CA MET A 42 -28.15 -2.97 -4.06
C MET A 42 -28.19 -1.46 -3.94
N GLY A 43 -27.12 -0.76 -4.33
CA GLY A 43 -27.01 0.70 -4.20
C GLY A 43 -28.00 1.48 -5.05
N LYS A 44 -28.46 0.92 -6.18
CA LYS A 44 -29.52 1.53 -6.99
C LYS A 44 -30.92 1.45 -6.36
N LYS A 45 -31.12 0.52 -5.42
CA LYS A 45 -32.43 0.23 -4.82
C LYS A 45 -32.66 0.95 -3.50
N ILE A 46 -31.68 1.69 -2.99
CA ILE A 46 -31.74 2.33 -1.68
C ILE A 46 -31.14 3.74 -1.75
N SER A 47 -31.81 4.71 -1.13
CA SER A 47 -31.26 6.05 -0.96
C SER A 47 -30.21 6.08 0.15
N LEU A 48 -29.32 7.07 0.13
CA LEU A 48 -28.32 7.23 1.18
C LEU A 48 -28.95 7.35 2.57
N GLU A 49 -30.00 8.15 2.72
CA GLU A 49 -30.73 8.31 3.98
C GLU A 49 -31.25 6.97 4.51
N LYS A 50 -31.95 6.21 3.66
CA LYS A 50 -32.53 4.92 4.04
C LYS A 50 -31.43 3.91 4.37
N ALA A 51 -30.32 3.92 3.63
CA ALA A 51 -29.19 3.07 3.94
C ALA A 51 -28.66 3.39 5.34
N LEU A 52 -28.35 4.65 5.65
CA LEU A 52 -27.83 5.05 6.95
C LEU A 52 -28.78 4.70 8.11
N LEU A 53 -30.09 4.90 7.91
CA LEU A 53 -31.12 4.50 8.88
C LEU A 53 -31.13 2.99 9.16
N THR A 54 -30.90 2.14 8.15
CA THR A 54 -30.87 0.67 8.36
C THR A 54 -29.75 0.20 9.29
N LYS A 55 -28.72 1.03 9.50
CA LYS A 55 -27.60 0.78 10.41
C LYS A 55 -27.68 1.61 11.69
N ASN A 56 -28.80 2.27 11.97
CA ASN A 56 -28.99 3.20 13.10
C ASN A 56 -27.91 4.29 13.16
N LEU A 57 -27.48 4.79 11.99
CA LEU A 57 -26.45 5.83 11.91
C LEU A 57 -27.08 7.21 11.98
N ASP A 58 -26.37 8.15 12.61
CA ASP A 58 -26.76 9.56 12.64
C ASP A 58 -26.60 10.17 11.24
N ILE A 59 -27.73 10.51 10.61
CA ILE A 59 -27.82 11.05 9.26
C ILE A 59 -27.00 12.34 9.13
N GLY A 60 -27.14 13.27 10.08
CA GLY A 60 -26.49 14.58 10.01
C GLY A 60 -24.98 14.49 10.19
N LEU A 61 -24.53 13.61 11.09
CA LEU A 61 -23.11 13.31 11.24
C LEU A 61 -22.54 12.63 9.99
N CYS A 62 -23.25 11.65 9.44
CA CYS A 62 -22.78 10.93 8.26
C CYS A 62 -22.74 11.80 7.01
N GLU A 63 -23.71 12.69 6.84
CA GLU A 63 -23.71 13.69 5.77
C GLU A 63 -22.46 14.58 5.88
N LYS A 64 -22.17 15.09 7.09
CA LYS A 64 -20.99 15.91 7.33
C LYS A 64 -19.68 15.15 7.07
N GLU A 65 -19.57 13.90 7.54
CA GLU A 65 -18.39 13.07 7.31
C GLU A 65 -18.20 12.73 5.82
N LEU A 66 -19.27 12.44 5.08
CA LEU A 66 -19.22 12.24 3.63
C LEU A 66 -18.77 13.50 2.89
N ILE A 67 -19.28 14.67 3.29
CA ILE A 67 -18.84 15.95 2.76
C ILE A 67 -17.36 16.17 3.05
N GLU A 68 -16.91 15.91 4.28
CA GLU A 68 -15.49 16.00 4.64
C GLU A 68 -14.61 15.04 3.83
N VAL A 69 -15.09 13.83 3.53
CA VAL A 69 -14.38 12.88 2.65
C VAL A 69 -14.25 13.44 1.22
N ILE A 70 -15.34 13.95 0.66
CA ILE A 70 -15.36 14.58 -0.68
C ILE A 70 -14.49 15.85 -0.70
N GLU A 71 -14.55 16.65 0.35
CA GLU A 71 -13.82 17.92 0.46
C GLU A 71 -12.34 17.72 0.78
N GLN A 72 -11.97 16.71 1.56
CA GLN A 72 -10.56 16.35 1.76
C GLN A 72 -9.96 15.87 0.44
N ASN A 73 -10.73 15.16 -0.38
CA ASN A 73 -10.33 14.78 -1.74
C ASN A 73 -10.21 15.99 -2.68
N LYS A 74 -10.97 17.08 -2.45
CA LYS A 74 -10.92 18.32 -3.24
C LYS A 74 -9.93 19.40 -2.75
N ASN A 75 -9.69 19.49 -1.44
CA ASN A 75 -8.83 20.51 -0.79
C ASN A 75 -7.40 20.03 -0.58
N THR A 76 -7.13 18.73 -0.63
CA THR A 76 -5.89 18.28 -1.27
C THR A 76 -6.09 18.64 -2.74
N GLY A 77 -5.24 19.48 -3.35
CA GLY A 77 -5.42 20.03 -4.70
C GLY A 77 -5.37 19.01 -5.85
N PHE A 78 -6.04 17.88 -5.71
CA PHE A 78 -6.36 16.91 -6.73
C PHE A 78 -7.59 17.43 -7.47
N ALA A 79 -7.38 18.41 -8.34
CA ALA A 79 -8.16 18.38 -9.55
C ALA A 79 -7.96 16.98 -10.14
N GLU A 80 -9.04 16.21 -10.28
CA GLU A 80 -9.15 15.25 -11.36
C GLU A 80 -8.94 16.04 -12.67
N ILE A 81 -7.69 16.35 -12.99
CA ILE A 81 -7.25 16.08 -14.34
C ILE A 81 -7.29 14.56 -14.36
N ASP A 82 -8.23 14.08 -15.15
CA ASP A 82 -8.45 12.71 -15.57
C ASP A 82 -7.17 12.15 -16.21
N LEU A 83 -6.18 11.92 -15.34
CA LEU A 83 -4.81 11.56 -15.66
C LEU A 83 -4.68 10.03 -15.81
N SER A 84 -5.81 9.32 -15.67
CA SER A 84 -6.02 7.88 -15.88
C SER A 84 -6.85 7.56 -17.13
N LEU A 85 -7.30 8.55 -17.90
CA LEU A 85 -7.99 8.34 -19.18
C LEU A 85 -7.20 8.91 -20.37
N GLU A 86 -6.03 8.35 -20.64
CA GLU A 86 -5.68 8.10 -22.05
C GLU A 86 -6.10 6.67 -22.40
N LYS A 87 -7.34 6.58 -22.91
CA LYS A 87 -7.98 5.45 -23.62
C LYS A 87 -7.79 4.06 -22.99
N LYS A 88 -8.76 3.65 -22.17
CA LYS A 88 -9.25 2.26 -22.20
C LYS A 88 -9.75 1.95 -23.61
N ASN A 89 -8.90 1.32 -24.41
CA ASN A 89 -9.38 0.35 -25.38
C ASN A 89 -9.36 -1.03 -24.70
N VAL A 90 -10.51 -1.67 -24.82
CA VAL A 90 -10.90 -2.95 -24.24
C VAL A 90 -9.89 -4.04 -24.65
N GLN A 91 -9.34 -4.76 -23.67
CA GLN A 91 -8.59 -6.03 -23.84
C GLN A 91 -7.46 -6.00 -24.88
N ASN A 92 -6.33 -5.35 -24.58
CA ASN A 92 -5.15 -5.42 -25.45
C ASN A 92 -4.30 -6.66 -25.14
N THR A 93 -4.57 -7.73 -25.88
CA THR A 93 -3.69 -8.89 -26.06
C THR A 93 -2.43 -8.46 -26.84
N GLY A 94 -1.46 -7.82 -26.17
CA GLY A 94 -0.11 -7.53 -26.68
C GLY A 94 0.02 -6.63 -27.93
N TYR A 95 -1.07 -6.36 -28.65
CA TYR A 95 -1.11 -5.58 -29.89
C TYR A 95 -2.31 -4.64 -29.87
N ASP A 96 -2.11 -3.42 -30.35
CA ASP A 96 -3.17 -2.42 -30.49
C ASP A 96 -2.87 -1.52 -31.69
N ASP A 97 -3.81 -1.50 -32.63
CA ASP A 97 -3.66 -0.93 -33.98
C ASP A 97 -2.52 -1.57 -34.79
N GLY A 98 -2.31 -2.89 -34.64
CA GLY A 98 -1.25 -3.65 -35.32
C GLY A 98 0.17 -3.42 -34.80
N LYS A 99 0.34 -2.52 -33.82
CA LYS A 99 1.61 -2.27 -33.12
C LYS A 99 1.70 -3.11 -31.85
N LYS A 100 2.90 -3.58 -31.50
CA LYS A 100 3.15 -4.19 -30.19
C LYS A 100 2.92 -3.16 -29.09
N ASN A 101 2.13 -3.49 -28.07
CA ASN A 101 1.82 -2.57 -26.98
C ASN A 101 2.65 -2.91 -25.74
N ILE A 102 3.61 -2.05 -25.41
CA ILE A 102 4.42 -2.14 -24.20
C ILE A 102 3.63 -1.55 -23.03
N ARG A 103 3.32 -2.40 -22.04
CA ARG A 103 2.44 -2.05 -20.91
C ARG A 103 3.25 -1.80 -19.64
N ILE A 104 3.05 -0.63 -19.02
CA ILE A 104 3.64 -0.25 -17.73
C ILE A 104 2.51 -0.08 -16.73
N GLU A 105 2.34 -1.03 -15.83
CA GLU A 105 1.17 -1.04 -14.94
C GLU A 105 1.56 -1.25 -13.50
N GLY A 106 0.70 -0.82 -12.59
CA GLY A 106 0.96 -1.04 -11.18
C GLY A 106 0.19 -0.15 -10.24
N VAL A 107 0.58 -0.26 -8.98
CA VAL A 107 0.10 0.57 -7.89
C VAL A 107 1.24 1.29 -7.21
N LEU A 108 0.97 2.53 -6.80
CA LEU A 108 1.89 3.39 -6.08
C LEU A 108 1.28 3.82 -4.74
N PRO A 109 2.08 3.88 -3.66
CA PRO A 109 1.64 4.46 -2.40
C PRO A 109 1.12 5.90 -2.58
N CYS A 110 0.01 6.22 -1.92
CA CYS A 110 -0.70 7.49 -2.11
C CYS A 110 0.18 8.75 -1.95
N PRO A 111 1.11 8.85 -0.97
CA PRO A 111 1.92 10.07 -0.77
C PRO A 111 2.84 10.42 -1.94
N ILE A 112 3.28 9.42 -2.73
CA ILE A 112 4.20 9.63 -3.85
C ILE A 112 3.54 9.52 -5.21
N ARG A 113 2.27 9.08 -5.28
CA ARG A 113 1.61 8.78 -6.54
C ARG A 113 1.55 9.98 -7.48
N ILE A 114 1.04 11.14 -7.04
CA ILE A 114 0.97 12.32 -7.92
C ILE A 114 2.36 12.75 -8.39
N PRO A 115 3.32 13.09 -7.50
CA PRO A 115 4.59 13.64 -7.96
C PRO A 115 5.34 12.67 -8.86
N LEU A 116 5.22 11.35 -8.62
CA LEU A 116 5.81 10.35 -9.51
C LEU A 116 5.09 10.28 -10.86
N LEU A 117 3.75 10.34 -10.88
CA LEU A 117 2.96 10.37 -12.11
C LEU A 117 3.25 11.60 -12.97
N GLU A 118 3.40 12.77 -12.35
CA GLU A 118 3.77 14.00 -13.05
C GLU A 118 5.18 13.90 -13.64
N ALA A 119 6.16 13.45 -12.85
CA ALA A 119 7.52 13.22 -13.31
C ALA A 119 7.59 12.17 -14.44
N PHE A 120 6.78 11.11 -14.34
CA PHE A 120 6.69 10.06 -15.35
C PHE A 120 6.04 10.56 -16.63
N LYS A 121 4.99 11.40 -16.53
CA LYS A 121 4.33 11.99 -17.70
C LYS A 121 5.25 12.90 -18.48
N GLU A 122 5.97 13.78 -17.78
CA GLU A 122 6.97 14.64 -18.39
C GLU A 122 8.04 13.80 -19.11
N PHE A 123 8.57 12.77 -18.44
CA PHE A 123 9.52 11.84 -19.03
C PHE A 123 8.95 11.12 -20.26
N HIS A 124 7.74 10.56 -20.14
CA HIS A 124 7.07 9.80 -21.19
C HIS A 124 6.84 10.68 -22.43
N SER A 125 6.26 11.87 -22.26
CA SER A 125 6.01 12.80 -23.39
C SER A 125 7.31 13.14 -24.12
N LYS A 126 8.38 13.45 -23.37
CA LYS A 126 9.70 13.73 -23.95
C LYS A 126 10.27 12.51 -24.69
N TYR A 127 10.19 11.32 -24.08
CA TYR A 127 10.67 10.08 -24.68
C TYR A 127 9.95 9.78 -26.00
N ILE A 128 8.61 9.92 -26.05
CA ILE A 128 7.83 9.69 -27.26
C ILE A 128 8.20 10.66 -28.39
N GLU A 129 8.44 11.94 -28.06
CA GLU A 129 8.86 12.95 -29.03
C GLU A 129 10.26 12.67 -29.58
N GLU A 130 11.23 12.40 -28.70
CA GLU A 130 12.63 12.17 -29.08
C GLU A 130 12.85 10.85 -29.84
N ASN A 131 11.97 9.86 -29.64
CA ASN A 131 12.12 8.51 -30.21
C ASN A 131 11.05 8.16 -31.25
N LYS A 132 10.31 9.14 -31.78
CA LYS A 132 9.17 8.91 -32.67
C LYS A 132 9.49 7.98 -33.86
N ASP A 133 10.58 8.26 -34.57
CA ASP A 133 10.97 7.49 -35.75
C ASP A 133 11.37 6.05 -35.39
N GLU A 134 12.04 5.85 -34.25
CA GLU A 134 12.44 4.52 -33.78
C GLU A 134 11.23 3.71 -33.30
N LEU A 135 10.26 4.35 -32.62
CA LEU A 135 8.99 3.74 -32.24
C LEU A 135 8.18 3.26 -33.45
N GLU A 136 8.14 4.07 -34.51
CA GLU A 136 7.51 3.69 -35.78
C GLU A 136 8.25 2.54 -36.46
N LYS A 137 9.57 2.61 -36.56
CA LYS A 137 10.42 1.58 -37.18
C LYS A 137 10.34 0.24 -36.45
N GLN A 138 10.33 0.24 -35.12
CA GLN A 138 10.20 -0.97 -34.32
C GLN A 138 8.74 -1.42 -34.14
N ASN A 139 7.77 -0.67 -34.69
CA ASN A 139 6.35 -0.96 -34.69
C ASN A 139 5.78 -1.28 -33.29
N TYR A 140 6.14 -0.46 -32.30
CA TYR A 140 5.58 -0.56 -30.95
C TYR A 140 5.08 0.77 -30.42
N LYS A 141 4.26 0.70 -29.38
CA LYS A 141 3.78 1.84 -28.61
C LYS A 141 3.84 1.54 -27.12
N ILE A 142 3.74 2.58 -26.31
CA ILE A 142 3.76 2.47 -24.85
C ILE A 142 2.42 2.90 -24.28
N SER A 143 1.92 2.14 -23.33
CA SER A 143 0.73 2.46 -22.53
C SER A 143 1.06 2.27 -21.05
N TYR A 144 0.48 3.11 -20.18
CA TYR A 144 0.69 2.99 -18.75
C TYR A 144 -0.59 3.16 -17.93
N ASP A 145 -0.69 2.41 -16.84
CA ASP A 145 -1.78 2.48 -15.86
C ASP A 145 -1.24 2.33 -14.44
N LEU A 146 -0.89 3.46 -13.83
CA LEU A 146 -0.32 3.55 -12.48
C LEU A 146 -1.36 4.11 -11.52
N ARG A 147 -1.95 3.19 -10.75
CA ARG A 147 -3.06 3.48 -9.85
C ARG A 147 -2.59 3.71 -8.43
N SER A 148 -3.49 4.14 -7.56
CA SER A 148 -3.20 4.21 -6.13
C SER A 148 -3.30 2.82 -5.50
N ALA A 149 -2.39 2.50 -4.58
CA ALA A 149 -2.39 1.26 -3.82
C ALA A 149 -3.71 1.01 -3.07
N ASN A 150 -4.42 2.07 -2.67
CA ASN A 150 -5.74 1.93 -2.03
C ASN A 150 -6.84 1.34 -2.95
N LEU A 151 -6.63 1.28 -4.26
CA LEU A 151 -7.56 0.66 -5.21
C LEU A 151 -7.32 -0.85 -5.35
N GLY A 152 -6.32 -1.40 -4.65
CA GLY A 152 -5.93 -2.80 -4.72
C GLY A 152 -5.24 -3.15 -6.04
N ILE A 153 -5.14 -4.44 -6.34
CA ILE A 153 -4.42 -5.00 -7.51
C ILE A 153 -5.23 -6.08 -8.25
N ASP A 154 -6.54 -6.15 -8.00
CA ASP A 154 -7.43 -7.21 -8.50
C ASP A 154 -7.39 -7.44 -10.02
N TRP A 155 -7.14 -6.37 -10.80
CA TRP A 155 -7.07 -6.51 -12.26
C TRP A 155 -5.79 -7.23 -12.70
N ILE A 156 -4.66 -6.97 -12.03
CA ILE A 156 -3.38 -7.63 -12.30
C ILE A 156 -3.43 -9.07 -11.81
N ILE A 157 -4.04 -9.30 -10.64
CA ILE A 157 -4.29 -10.66 -10.12
C ILE A 157 -5.07 -11.49 -11.15
N LYS A 158 -6.14 -10.94 -11.73
CA LYS A 158 -6.92 -11.63 -12.77
C LYS A 158 -6.10 -11.96 -14.01
N GLU A 159 -5.20 -11.08 -14.42
CA GLU A 159 -4.29 -11.34 -15.54
C GLU A 159 -3.27 -12.45 -15.21
N ALA A 160 -2.66 -12.41 -14.01
CA ALA A 160 -1.75 -13.44 -13.54
C ALA A 160 -2.42 -14.83 -13.43
N GLN A 161 -3.66 -14.87 -12.93
CA GLN A 161 -4.46 -16.09 -12.82
C GLN A 161 -4.76 -16.77 -14.17
N THR A 162 -4.60 -16.06 -15.29
CA THR A 162 -4.73 -16.68 -16.62
C THR A 162 -3.60 -17.67 -16.92
N GLY A 163 -2.48 -17.61 -16.19
CA GLY A 163 -1.30 -18.45 -16.45
C GLY A 163 -0.57 -18.12 -17.75
N LYS A 164 -0.89 -17.00 -18.40
CA LYS A 164 -0.33 -16.59 -19.70
C LYS A 164 0.51 -15.33 -19.55
N LYS A 165 1.81 -15.42 -19.86
CA LYS A 165 2.75 -14.31 -19.71
C LYS A 165 2.42 -13.13 -20.63
N GLU A 166 1.73 -13.39 -21.74
CA GLU A 166 1.31 -12.38 -22.73
C GLU A 166 0.24 -11.44 -22.16
N ASN A 167 -0.50 -11.89 -21.15
CA ASN A 167 -1.51 -11.08 -20.48
C ASN A 167 -0.92 -10.17 -19.41
N LEU A 168 0.32 -10.42 -18.98
CA LEU A 168 1.00 -9.63 -17.97
C LEU A 168 1.63 -8.36 -18.57
N PRO A 169 1.72 -7.27 -17.80
CA PRO A 169 2.42 -6.06 -18.23
C PRO A 169 3.94 -6.29 -18.38
N ASP A 170 4.59 -5.41 -19.13
CA ASP A 170 6.03 -5.49 -19.42
C ASP A 170 6.89 -4.83 -18.33
N ILE A 171 6.35 -3.81 -17.66
CA ILE A 171 6.84 -3.34 -16.36
C ILE A 171 5.68 -3.39 -15.38
N LEU A 172 5.93 -4.01 -14.23
CA LEU A 172 4.95 -4.12 -13.16
C LEU A 172 5.48 -3.50 -11.86
N LEU A 173 4.74 -2.55 -11.31
CA LEU A 173 5.03 -1.89 -10.04
C LEU A 173 4.00 -2.27 -8.98
N SER A 174 4.44 -2.77 -7.83
CA SER A 174 3.53 -2.98 -6.70
C SER A 174 4.29 -3.00 -5.38
N ALA A 175 3.59 -2.64 -4.31
CA ALA A 175 4.09 -2.88 -2.97
C ALA A 175 3.59 -4.25 -2.48
N GLY A 176 4.27 -4.81 -1.49
CA GLY A 176 3.81 -6.02 -0.82
C GLY A 176 4.17 -7.33 -1.52
N PHE A 177 3.85 -8.43 -0.82
CA PHE A 177 4.35 -9.77 -1.12
C PHE A 177 3.34 -10.65 -1.88
N GLU A 178 2.05 -10.36 -1.75
CA GLU A 178 0.96 -11.25 -2.14
C GLU A 178 0.92 -11.51 -3.65
N LEU A 179 1.10 -10.46 -4.46
CA LEU A 179 1.11 -10.62 -5.92
C LEU A 179 2.36 -11.36 -6.42
N PHE A 180 3.53 -11.00 -5.88
CA PHE A 180 4.82 -11.30 -6.48
C PHE A 180 5.42 -12.64 -6.09
N PHE A 181 5.08 -13.15 -4.91
CA PHE A 181 5.67 -14.37 -4.37
C PHE A 181 4.67 -15.51 -4.18
N ASP A 182 3.38 -15.29 -4.49
CA ASP A 182 2.42 -16.39 -4.61
C ASP A 182 2.64 -17.13 -5.94
N LYS A 183 2.90 -18.44 -5.86
CA LYS A 183 3.11 -19.32 -7.02
C LYS A 183 1.88 -19.44 -7.91
N LYS A 184 0.68 -19.26 -7.37
CA LYS A 184 -0.59 -19.24 -8.13
C LYS A 184 -0.76 -17.93 -8.92
N LEU A 185 0.05 -16.91 -8.62
CA LEU A 185 0.06 -15.61 -9.28
C LEU A 185 1.39 -15.41 -10.01
N MET A 186 2.16 -14.37 -9.69
CA MET A 186 3.39 -14.03 -10.41
C MET A 186 4.53 -15.01 -10.12
N GLY A 187 4.51 -15.73 -9.00
CA GLY A 187 5.62 -16.57 -8.56
C GLY A 187 6.01 -17.64 -9.60
N SER A 188 5.03 -18.24 -10.29
CA SER A 188 5.30 -19.23 -11.33
C SER A 188 6.04 -18.65 -12.55
N PHE A 189 5.67 -17.45 -13.01
CA PHE A 189 6.37 -16.74 -14.09
C PHE A 189 7.80 -16.34 -13.70
N ILE A 190 8.01 -16.01 -12.42
CA ILE A 190 9.34 -15.70 -11.89
C ILE A 190 10.23 -16.94 -11.84
N GLU A 191 9.71 -18.07 -11.38
CA GLU A 191 10.40 -19.36 -11.41
C GLU A 191 10.78 -19.78 -12.85
N ASN A 192 9.91 -19.49 -13.81
CA ASN A 192 10.14 -19.71 -15.25
C ASN A 192 11.11 -18.71 -15.90
N LYS A 193 11.61 -17.71 -15.16
CA LYS A 193 12.53 -16.68 -15.66
C LYS A 193 11.94 -15.79 -16.76
N ASP A 194 10.63 -15.57 -16.72
CA ASP A 194 9.92 -14.65 -17.63
C ASP A 194 10.21 -13.17 -17.30
N PHE A 195 10.66 -12.89 -16.08
CA PHE A 195 11.03 -11.54 -15.62
C PHE A 195 12.49 -11.46 -15.18
N HIS A 196 13.10 -10.30 -15.42
CA HIS A 196 14.47 -9.99 -15.03
C HIS A 196 14.57 -8.51 -14.68
N CYS A 197 15.17 -8.19 -13.54
CA CYS A 197 15.50 -6.82 -13.18
C CYS A 197 16.70 -6.83 -12.23
N SER A 198 17.77 -6.14 -12.60
CA SER A 198 19.02 -6.11 -11.83
C SER A 198 19.32 -4.71 -11.31
N ILE A 199 19.65 -4.62 -10.01
CA ILE A 199 20.18 -3.41 -9.38
C ILE A 199 21.60 -3.73 -8.91
N GLU A 200 22.60 -3.15 -9.58
CA GLU A 200 24.01 -3.39 -9.23
C GLU A 200 24.46 -2.51 -8.05
N LYS A 201 24.06 -1.23 -8.07
CA LYS A 201 24.36 -0.23 -7.04
C LYS A 201 23.07 0.17 -6.33
N MET A 202 23.13 0.25 -5.01
CA MET A 202 22.00 0.59 -4.16
C MET A 202 22.44 1.55 -3.07
N ASN A 203 21.50 2.33 -2.55
CA ASN A 203 21.68 3.22 -1.42
C ASN A 203 22.35 2.51 -0.22
N LYS A 204 23.25 3.22 0.46
CA LYS A 204 23.99 2.71 1.63
C LYS A 204 23.08 2.29 2.80
N ASP A 205 21.89 2.86 2.90
CA ASP A 205 20.92 2.48 3.95
C ASP A 205 20.35 1.07 3.74
N PHE A 206 20.42 0.56 2.49
CA PHE A 206 19.82 -0.70 2.04
C PHE A 206 20.82 -1.70 1.47
N CYS A 207 22.10 -1.35 1.41
CA CYS A 207 23.20 -2.21 1.01
C CYS A 207 24.41 -1.90 1.90
N ASN A 208 24.55 -2.67 2.99
CA ASN A 208 25.59 -2.54 4.00
C ASN A 208 25.80 -3.89 4.73
N ASP A 209 26.60 -3.89 5.81
CA ASP A 209 27.04 -5.10 6.50
C ASP A 209 25.91 -5.98 7.10
N TYR A 210 24.71 -5.44 7.31
CA TYR A 210 23.60 -6.19 7.93
C TYR A 210 22.34 -6.30 7.05
N ILE A 211 22.23 -5.51 5.98
CA ILE A 211 21.09 -5.54 5.08
C ILE A 211 21.53 -5.36 3.62
N ASP A 212 21.00 -6.20 2.74
CA ASP A 212 21.12 -6.05 1.29
C ASP A 212 19.75 -6.32 0.65
N LEU A 213 19.14 -5.27 0.09
CA LEU A 213 17.87 -5.39 -0.62
C LEU A 213 18.04 -5.79 -2.08
N ARG A 214 19.26 -5.93 -2.61
CA ARG A 214 19.47 -6.41 -3.98
C ARG A 214 19.11 -7.88 -4.11
N ASP A 215 18.31 -8.20 -5.11
CA ASP A 215 17.95 -9.59 -5.40
C ASP A 215 19.12 -10.32 -6.10
N GLY A 216 19.73 -11.26 -5.40
CA GLY A 216 20.81 -12.08 -5.95
C GLY A 216 20.41 -12.93 -7.17
N LYS A 217 19.12 -13.22 -7.35
CA LYS A 217 18.60 -13.91 -8.54
C LYS A 217 18.17 -12.97 -9.67
N LYS A 218 18.24 -11.65 -9.45
CA LYS A 218 17.95 -10.58 -10.42
C LYS A 218 16.57 -10.71 -11.09
N ASN A 219 15.57 -11.15 -10.33
CA ASN A 219 14.17 -11.18 -10.79
C ASN A 219 13.44 -9.89 -10.42
N TYR A 220 13.81 -9.26 -9.29
CA TYR A 220 13.11 -8.12 -8.71
C TYR A 220 14.04 -6.92 -8.49
N ALA A 221 13.53 -5.72 -8.77
CA ALA A 221 14.10 -4.48 -8.27
C ALA A 221 13.26 -3.96 -7.10
N ILE A 222 13.90 -3.50 -6.01
CA ILE A 222 13.23 -2.71 -4.98
C ILE A 222 13.57 -1.24 -5.26
N ILE A 223 12.56 -0.43 -5.57
CA ILE A 223 12.75 0.99 -5.98
C ILE A 223 12.56 1.98 -4.82
N GLY A 224 12.05 1.50 -3.70
CA GLY A 224 11.89 2.26 -2.47
C GLY A 224 11.27 1.42 -1.35
N VAL A 225 11.25 1.96 -0.15
CA VAL A 225 10.78 1.27 1.06
C VAL A 225 9.79 2.13 1.81
N VAL A 226 8.71 1.52 2.28
CA VAL A 226 7.78 2.08 3.27
C VAL A 226 8.19 1.52 4.64
N PRO A 227 8.77 2.33 5.56
CA PRO A 227 9.22 1.83 6.85
C PRO A 227 8.04 1.68 7.81
N ALA A 228 7.83 0.49 8.36
CA ALA A 228 6.90 0.28 9.46
C ALA A 228 7.59 0.63 10.80
N VAL A 229 6.98 1.53 11.55
CA VAL A 229 7.44 1.98 12.87
C VAL A 229 6.32 1.85 13.90
N MET A 230 6.65 2.11 15.17
CA MET A 230 5.65 2.19 16.23
C MET A 230 5.33 3.64 16.57
N ILE A 231 4.05 3.97 16.68
CA ILE A 231 3.58 5.24 17.24
C ILE A 231 2.92 4.91 18.58
N VAL A 232 3.56 5.35 19.66
CA VAL A 232 3.18 5.02 21.03
C VAL A 232 2.50 6.21 21.69
N ASN A 233 1.29 5.99 22.23
CA ASN A 233 0.65 6.96 23.10
C ASN A 233 1.17 6.78 24.53
N THR A 234 2.00 7.72 24.97
CA THR A 234 2.67 7.66 26.29
C THR A 234 1.70 7.74 27.47
N GLU A 235 0.53 8.38 27.31
CA GLU A 235 -0.51 8.44 28.34
C GLU A 235 -1.17 7.07 28.58
N LEU A 236 -1.24 6.24 27.53
CA LEU A 236 -1.85 4.90 27.58
C LEU A 236 -0.86 3.81 28.01
N LEU A 237 0.42 4.13 28.17
CA LEU A 237 1.39 3.18 28.72
C LEU A 237 1.12 2.86 30.19
N ARG A 238 0.57 3.81 30.96
CA ARG A 238 0.17 3.60 32.37
C ARG A 238 1.27 2.99 33.25
N GLY A 239 2.50 3.48 33.10
CA GLY A 239 3.67 2.99 33.84
C GLY A 239 4.40 1.82 33.18
N ARG A 240 3.86 1.21 32.11
CA ARG A 240 4.62 0.27 31.27
C ARG A 240 5.78 0.98 30.60
N LYS A 241 6.87 0.26 30.39
CA LYS A 241 8.00 0.76 29.60
C LYS A 241 7.54 0.95 28.15
N MET A 242 7.96 2.01 27.49
CA MET A 242 7.72 2.18 26.05
C MET A 242 8.45 1.08 25.28
N PRO A 243 7.80 0.38 24.32
CA PRO A 243 8.48 -0.66 23.55
C PRO A 243 9.55 0.00 22.67
N GLU A 244 10.74 -0.59 22.60
CA GLU A 244 11.87 -0.07 21.82
C GLU A 244 12.28 -1.03 20.69
N THR A 245 11.76 -2.26 20.70
CA THR A 245 12.00 -3.32 19.71
C THR A 245 10.69 -4.03 19.36
N TRP A 246 10.69 -4.76 18.24
CA TRP A 246 9.55 -5.63 17.90
C TRP A 246 9.31 -6.72 18.95
N ALA A 247 10.36 -7.22 19.60
CA ALA A 247 10.25 -8.21 20.67
C ALA A 247 9.52 -7.65 21.91
N ASP A 248 9.73 -6.38 22.26
CA ASP A 248 9.04 -5.75 23.38
C ASP A 248 7.53 -5.72 23.17
N LEU A 249 7.07 -5.46 21.94
CA LEU A 249 5.64 -5.45 21.59
C LEU A 249 4.98 -6.84 21.75
N LEU A 250 5.76 -7.92 21.74
CA LEU A 250 5.29 -9.30 21.89
C LEU A 250 5.22 -9.75 23.36
N LEU A 251 5.57 -8.88 24.31
CA LEU A 251 5.50 -9.19 25.74
C LEU A 251 4.04 -9.22 26.24
N PRO A 252 3.72 -10.03 27.28
CA PRO A 252 2.37 -10.13 27.82
C PRO A 252 1.75 -8.79 28.25
N GLU A 253 2.57 -7.82 28.67
CA GLU A 253 2.10 -6.49 29.09
C GLU A 253 1.51 -5.64 27.94
N PHE A 254 1.73 -6.02 26.69
CA PHE A 254 1.16 -5.38 25.50
C PHE A 254 0.00 -6.17 24.87
N GLU A 255 -0.45 -7.26 25.50
CA GLU A 255 -1.68 -7.92 25.06
C GLU A 255 -2.85 -6.92 25.01
N ASN A 256 -3.64 -7.00 23.94
CA ASN A 256 -4.78 -6.14 23.66
C ASN A 256 -4.47 -4.62 23.74
N SER A 257 -3.27 -4.22 23.32
CA SER A 257 -2.76 -2.85 23.43
C SER A 257 -2.29 -2.23 22.11
N ALA A 258 -2.28 -2.98 21.01
CA ALA A 258 -1.77 -2.54 19.72
C ALA A 258 -2.86 -2.37 18.65
N ALA A 259 -2.72 -1.36 17.79
CA ALA A 259 -3.39 -1.34 16.49
C ALA A 259 -2.46 -1.84 15.39
N ILE A 260 -2.99 -2.72 14.56
CA ILE A 260 -2.28 -3.31 13.42
C ILE A 260 -3.14 -3.10 12.16
N PRO A 261 -2.62 -2.47 11.09
CA PRO A 261 -3.44 -1.99 9.98
C PRO A 261 -3.75 -3.10 8.95
N PHE A 262 -4.80 -3.89 9.18
CA PHE A 262 -5.17 -5.01 8.29
C PHE A 262 -5.61 -4.58 6.89
N SER A 263 -6.13 -3.36 6.76
CA SER A 263 -6.58 -2.82 5.48
C SER A 263 -5.44 -2.28 4.61
N ASP A 264 -4.23 -2.18 5.17
CA ASP A 264 -3.00 -1.90 4.43
C ASP A 264 -2.23 -3.21 4.27
N LEU A 265 -2.66 -4.02 3.30
CA LEU A 265 -2.17 -5.38 3.12
C LEU A 265 -0.65 -5.42 2.91
N ASP A 266 -0.07 -4.41 2.26
CA ASP A 266 1.36 -4.39 1.95
C ASP A 266 2.20 -4.21 3.21
N LEU A 267 1.80 -3.26 4.08
CA LEU A 267 2.45 -3.07 5.37
C LEU A 267 2.21 -4.27 6.30
N PHE A 268 0.97 -4.74 6.37
CA PHE A 268 0.59 -5.86 7.24
C PHE A 268 1.35 -7.13 6.88
N ASN A 269 1.40 -7.51 5.60
CA ASN A 269 2.14 -8.67 5.11
C ASN A 269 3.63 -8.57 5.47
N SER A 270 4.23 -7.38 5.29
CA SER A 270 5.63 -7.13 5.64
C SER A 270 5.90 -7.34 7.13
N VAL A 271 4.98 -6.86 7.99
CA VAL A 271 5.08 -6.99 9.45
C VAL A 271 4.97 -8.45 9.88
N ILE A 272 3.93 -9.17 9.48
CA ILE A 272 3.73 -10.57 9.90
C ILE A 272 4.84 -11.48 9.37
N LEU A 273 5.33 -11.29 8.14
CA LEU A 273 6.45 -12.07 7.62
C LEU A 273 7.75 -11.82 8.40
N ASN A 274 8.06 -10.57 8.73
CA ASN A 274 9.25 -10.25 9.52
C ASN A 274 9.15 -10.84 10.94
N ILE A 275 7.99 -10.69 11.60
CA ILE A 275 7.75 -11.28 12.93
C ILE A 275 7.87 -12.81 12.88
N TYR A 276 7.26 -13.45 11.89
CA TYR A 276 7.36 -14.90 11.71
C TYR A 276 8.81 -15.36 11.46
N SER A 277 9.54 -14.69 10.56
CA SER A 277 10.93 -15.07 10.25
C SER A 277 11.87 -15.02 11.46
N ARG A 278 11.57 -14.15 12.44
CA ARG A 278 12.40 -13.93 13.62
C ARG A 278 11.94 -14.69 14.86
N PHE A 279 10.63 -14.89 15.01
CA PHE A 279 10.02 -15.38 16.25
C PHE A 279 9.11 -16.60 16.03
N GLY A 280 9.00 -17.10 14.80
CA GLY A 280 8.19 -18.25 14.41
C GLY A 280 6.70 -18.07 14.67
N ASP A 281 5.99 -19.19 14.74
CA ASP A 281 4.54 -19.25 15.01
C ASP A 281 4.18 -18.56 16.34
N GLU A 282 5.03 -18.69 17.36
CA GLU A 282 4.79 -18.06 18.66
C GLU A 282 4.86 -16.53 18.58
N GLY A 283 5.71 -15.98 17.72
CA GLY A 283 5.73 -14.55 17.42
C GLY A 283 4.42 -14.06 16.83
N ILE A 284 3.88 -14.79 15.86
CA ILE A 284 2.60 -14.48 15.21
C ILE A 284 1.45 -14.52 16.21
N LYS A 285 1.38 -15.56 17.05
CA LYS A 285 0.35 -15.66 18.09
C LYS A 285 0.45 -14.53 19.11
N LYS A 286 1.66 -14.17 19.54
CA LYS A 286 1.89 -13.04 20.46
C LYS A 286 1.48 -11.71 19.82
N LEU A 287 1.80 -11.50 18.55
CA LEU A 287 1.38 -10.32 17.80
C LEU A 287 -0.15 -10.25 17.68
N GLY A 288 -0.80 -11.39 17.41
CA GLY A 288 -2.25 -11.52 17.42
C GLY A 288 -2.84 -11.12 18.77
N ARG A 289 -2.32 -11.66 19.88
CA ARG A 289 -2.77 -11.29 21.23
C ARG A 289 -2.49 -9.81 21.59
N ALA A 290 -1.41 -9.23 21.08
CA ALA A 290 -1.14 -7.80 21.23
C ALA A 290 -2.17 -6.93 20.50
N CYS A 291 -2.74 -7.44 19.40
CA CYS A 291 -3.70 -6.72 18.59
C CYS A 291 -5.03 -6.53 19.32
N ARG A 292 -5.44 -5.26 19.45
CA ARG A 292 -6.74 -4.85 19.97
C ARG A 292 -7.73 -4.55 18.87
N THR A 293 -7.26 -3.88 17.83
CA THR A 293 -8.09 -3.28 16.79
C THR A 293 -7.28 -3.09 15.52
N SER A 294 -7.98 -2.98 14.39
CA SER A 294 -7.41 -2.52 13.14
C SER A 294 -7.80 -1.07 12.92
N LEU A 295 -6.81 -0.19 12.83
CA LEU A 295 -7.01 1.21 12.48
C LEU A 295 -6.28 1.50 11.18
N HIS A 296 -6.78 2.47 10.42
CA HIS A 296 -6.01 3.01 9.32
C HIS A 296 -4.94 3.98 9.85
N PRO A 297 -3.70 3.97 9.34
CA PRO A 297 -2.63 4.86 9.77
C PRO A 297 -3.01 6.35 9.88
N ALA A 298 -3.80 6.87 8.93
CA ALA A 298 -4.27 8.26 8.96
C ALA A 298 -5.20 8.60 10.14
N GLN A 299 -5.94 7.62 10.67
CA GLN A 299 -6.79 7.80 11.85
C GLN A 299 -5.94 7.87 13.13
N MET A 300 -4.78 7.20 13.14
CA MET A 300 -3.91 7.07 14.31
C MET A 300 -3.20 8.38 14.70
N VAL A 301 -2.99 9.29 13.75
CA VAL A 301 -2.16 10.50 13.95
C VAL A 301 -2.93 11.78 14.21
N LYS A 302 -4.27 11.76 14.14
CA LYS A 302 -5.14 12.92 14.42
C LYS A 302 -5.32 13.20 15.93
N GLY A 303 -4.22 13.20 16.68
CA GLY A 303 -4.14 13.31 18.15
C GLY A 303 -5.23 14.16 18.80
N LYS A 304 -6.17 13.46 19.46
CA LYS A 304 -7.07 13.83 20.56
C LYS A 304 -8.18 12.78 20.62
N ALA A 305 -8.17 11.91 21.63
CA ALA A 305 -9.40 11.25 22.13
C ALA A 305 -10.41 10.61 21.14
N SER A 306 -10.05 10.25 19.89
CA SER A 306 -11.06 9.88 18.87
C SER A 306 -11.50 8.41 18.90
N LEU A 307 -11.13 7.66 19.94
CA LEU A 307 -11.85 6.43 20.32
C LEU A 307 -12.49 6.55 21.70
N VAL A 308 -12.87 7.75 22.16
CA VAL A 308 -14.06 7.82 23.01
C VAL A 308 -15.27 7.54 22.09
N LEU A 309 -15.44 6.25 21.74
CA LEU A 309 -16.73 5.73 21.35
C LEU A 309 -17.69 6.15 22.47
N LYS A 310 -18.74 6.90 22.11
CA LYS A 310 -19.64 7.70 22.96
C LYS A 310 -20.42 6.91 24.04
N ASN A 311 -19.73 6.13 24.87
CA ASN A 311 -20.33 5.45 26.01
C ASN A 311 -19.31 5.28 27.16
N PRO A 312 -19.27 6.20 28.14
CA PRO A 312 -18.32 6.19 29.26
C PRO A 312 -18.46 5.00 30.23
N LYS A 313 -19.41 4.08 29.99
CA LYS A 313 -19.75 2.96 30.87
C LYS A 313 -19.37 1.59 30.32
N SER A 314 -18.78 1.49 29.12
CA SER A 314 -18.32 0.22 28.56
C SER A 314 -16.79 0.13 28.60
N VAL A 315 -16.27 -0.85 29.34
CA VAL A 315 -14.83 -1.19 29.48
C VAL A 315 -14.17 -1.63 28.16
N VAL A 316 -14.92 -1.65 27.05
CA VAL A 316 -14.52 -2.21 25.74
C VAL A 316 -13.87 -1.16 24.80
N ASN A 317 -13.87 0.13 25.14
CA ASN A 317 -13.61 1.21 24.17
C ASN A 317 -12.36 2.08 24.47
N GLU A 318 -11.27 1.51 24.99
CA GLU A 318 -10.02 2.26 25.14
C GLU A 318 -9.20 2.26 23.83
N PRO A 319 -8.61 3.39 23.40
CA PRO A 319 -7.67 3.40 22.27
C PRO A 319 -6.44 2.52 22.53
N PRO A 320 -5.81 1.98 21.48
CA PRO A 320 -4.57 1.22 21.59
C PRO A 320 -3.42 2.12 22.02
N ALA A 321 -2.53 1.59 22.86
CA ALA A 321 -1.33 2.30 23.35
C ALA A 321 -0.22 2.33 22.29
N VAL A 322 -0.13 1.30 21.44
CA VAL A 322 0.87 1.19 20.38
C VAL A 322 0.18 1.09 19.03
N ASN A 323 0.68 1.77 18.02
CA ASN A 323 0.16 1.71 16.66
C ASN A 323 1.29 1.35 15.70
N ILE A 324 1.14 0.28 14.94
CA ILE A 324 2.06 -0.03 13.84
C ILE A 324 1.64 0.81 12.63
N SER A 325 2.56 1.61 12.09
CA SER A 325 2.23 2.61 11.07
C SER A 325 3.40 2.85 10.12
N PRO A 326 3.16 3.24 8.85
CA PRO A 326 4.19 3.78 7.99
C PRO A 326 4.82 5.04 8.61
N TYR A 327 6.14 5.15 8.55
CA TYR A 327 6.90 6.27 9.11
C TYR A 327 6.43 7.63 8.61
N PHE A 328 5.94 7.73 7.37
CA PHE A 328 5.32 8.92 6.81
C PHE A 328 4.30 9.58 7.77
N PHE A 329 3.43 8.80 8.41
CA PHE A 329 2.40 9.34 9.31
C PHE A 329 2.99 9.97 10.56
N SER A 330 4.19 9.57 11.00
CA SER A 330 4.88 10.22 12.13
C SER A 330 5.11 11.70 11.91
N LYS A 331 5.26 12.15 10.66
CA LYS A 331 5.48 13.56 10.30
C LYS A 331 4.25 14.43 10.51
N MET A 332 3.08 13.82 10.69
CA MET A 332 1.82 14.51 11.00
C MET A 332 1.58 14.65 12.51
N ILE A 333 2.42 14.03 13.34
CA ILE A 333 2.30 14.13 14.80
C ILE A 333 2.83 15.48 15.25
N LYS A 334 2.03 16.21 16.02
CA LYS A 334 2.42 17.48 16.63
C LYS A 334 3.45 17.27 17.74
N GLU A 335 4.39 18.20 17.90
CA GLU A 335 5.45 18.11 18.91
C GLU A 335 4.92 18.01 20.34
N ASP A 336 3.82 18.70 20.64
CA ASP A 336 3.13 18.72 21.94
C ASP A 336 2.20 17.52 22.18
N SER A 337 2.16 16.56 21.25
CA SER A 337 1.34 15.35 21.37
C SER A 337 1.93 14.34 22.37
N ALA A 338 1.02 13.60 23.03
CA ALA A 338 1.35 12.40 23.82
C ALA A 338 1.85 11.23 22.94
N LEU A 339 1.66 11.31 21.62
CA LEU A 339 2.18 10.34 20.67
C LEU A 339 3.68 10.53 20.46
N LYS A 340 4.45 9.44 20.62
CA LYS A 340 5.88 9.38 20.34
C LYS A 340 6.15 8.33 19.28
N THR A 341 6.97 8.69 18.30
CA THR A 341 7.42 7.76 17.27
C THR A 341 8.63 6.99 17.76
N VAL A 342 8.52 5.67 17.77
CA VAL A 342 9.62 4.75 18.05
C VAL A 342 10.05 4.12 16.74
N TRP A 343 11.27 4.45 16.33
CA TRP A 343 11.99 3.66 15.33
C TRP A 343 12.61 2.46 16.06
N PRO A 344 12.19 1.22 15.79
CA PRO A 344 12.66 0.07 16.57
C PRO A 344 14.18 -0.09 16.50
N LYS A 345 14.83 -0.37 17.63
CA LYS A 345 16.29 -0.54 17.73
C LYS A 345 16.79 -1.77 16.95
N ASP A 346 15.93 -2.76 16.82
CA ASP A 346 16.11 -3.96 15.98
C ASP A 346 15.64 -3.75 14.53
N GLY A 347 15.37 -2.51 14.15
CA GLY A 347 15.10 -2.07 12.78
C GLY A 347 13.63 -1.83 12.49
N ALA A 348 13.32 -0.72 11.80
CA ALA A 348 11.99 -0.53 11.20
C ALA A 348 11.77 -1.58 10.10
N ILE A 349 10.60 -2.23 10.09
CA ILE A 349 10.32 -3.27 9.10
C ILE A 349 10.19 -2.62 7.73
N ALA A 350 11.01 -3.06 6.78
CA ALA A 350 10.99 -2.58 5.41
C ALA A 350 9.83 -3.24 4.64
N ALA A 351 8.82 -2.45 4.26
CA ALA A 351 7.82 -2.85 3.27
C ALA A 351 8.26 -2.36 1.88
N PRO A 352 8.82 -3.22 1.02
CA PRO A 352 9.40 -2.83 -0.25
C PRO A 352 8.34 -2.49 -1.31
N ILE A 353 8.70 -1.58 -2.20
CA ILE A 353 8.00 -1.31 -3.47
C ILE A 353 8.82 -1.96 -4.57
N PHE A 354 8.27 -3.01 -5.17
CA PHE A 354 8.96 -3.79 -6.19
C PHE A 354 8.66 -3.30 -7.60
N MET A 355 9.63 -3.53 -8.48
CA MET A 355 9.51 -3.44 -9.92
C MET A 355 9.96 -4.75 -10.55
N LEU A 356 9.13 -5.30 -11.44
CA LEU A 356 9.48 -6.41 -12.32
C LEU A 356 9.50 -5.92 -13.75
N VAL A 357 10.42 -6.46 -14.55
CA VAL A 357 10.52 -6.17 -15.99
C VAL A 357 10.49 -7.48 -16.76
N LYS A 358 9.63 -7.58 -17.76
CA LYS A 358 9.49 -8.79 -18.58
C LYS A 358 10.73 -8.94 -19.47
N LYS A 359 11.40 -10.08 -19.36
CA LYS A 359 12.72 -10.33 -19.95
C LYS A 359 12.72 -10.19 -21.48
N GLU A 360 11.67 -10.67 -22.14
CA GLU A 360 11.57 -10.62 -23.61
C GLU A 360 11.49 -9.18 -24.17
N ASN A 361 11.12 -8.20 -23.33
CA ASN A 361 10.93 -6.80 -23.72
C ASN A 361 11.91 -5.85 -23.02
N GLU A 362 12.90 -6.36 -22.29
CA GLU A 362 13.83 -5.58 -21.47
C GLU A 362 14.53 -4.46 -22.26
N ALA A 363 14.95 -4.74 -23.50
CA ALA A 363 15.57 -3.73 -24.35
C ALA A 363 14.61 -2.56 -24.69
N LEU A 364 13.32 -2.85 -24.87
CA LEU A 364 12.28 -1.86 -25.21
C LEU A 364 11.83 -1.07 -23.99
N THR A 365 11.87 -1.70 -22.81
CA THR A 365 11.41 -1.12 -21.54
C THR A 365 12.53 -0.44 -20.75
N LYS A 366 13.79 -0.59 -21.19
CA LYS A 366 14.97 -0.11 -20.45
C LYS A 366 14.87 1.34 -20.00
N ALA A 367 14.52 2.28 -20.89
CA ALA A 367 14.43 3.69 -20.54
C ALA A 367 13.39 3.97 -19.44
N PHE A 368 12.28 3.21 -19.41
CA PHE A 368 11.23 3.33 -18.41
C PHE A 368 11.63 2.68 -17.08
N ALA A 369 12.28 1.53 -17.11
CA ALA A 369 12.84 0.91 -15.93
C ALA A 369 13.93 1.81 -15.29
N ASP A 370 14.81 2.38 -16.11
CA ASP A 370 15.83 3.33 -15.69
C ASP A 370 15.21 4.60 -15.09
N PHE A 371 14.08 5.09 -15.63
CA PHE A 371 13.34 6.19 -15.03
C PHE A 371 12.90 5.88 -13.60
N PHE A 372 12.29 4.71 -13.35
CA PHE A 372 11.85 4.33 -12.00
C PHE A 372 13.02 4.10 -11.04
N LEU A 373 14.20 3.74 -11.55
CA LEU A 373 15.44 3.60 -10.78
C LEU A 373 16.27 4.88 -10.68
N SER A 374 15.86 5.96 -11.36
CA SER A 374 16.64 7.20 -11.46
C SER A 374 16.72 7.98 -10.15
N GLU A 375 17.71 8.87 -10.04
CA GLU A 375 17.83 9.80 -8.92
C GLU A 375 16.59 10.71 -8.80
N LYS A 376 16.01 11.14 -9.94
CA LYS A 376 14.77 11.95 -9.97
C LYS A 376 13.63 11.22 -9.26
N THR A 377 13.41 9.94 -9.59
CA THR A 377 12.41 9.11 -8.91
C THR A 377 12.77 8.89 -7.44
N GLY A 378 14.03 8.61 -7.14
CA GLY A 378 14.48 8.41 -5.77
C GLY A 378 14.25 9.64 -4.87
N ARG A 379 14.47 10.85 -5.39
CA ARG A 379 14.17 12.10 -4.68
C ARG A 379 12.67 12.29 -4.43
N VAL A 380 11.80 11.94 -5.39
CA VAL A 380 10.35 11.95 -5.19
C VAL A 380 9.95 11.05 -4.01
N PHE A 381 10.59 9.88 -3.89
CA PHE A 381 10.34 8.95 -2.78
C PHE A 381 10.82 9.52 -1.44
N SER A 382 12.07 9.97 -1.37
CA SER A 382 12.69 10.39 -0.11
C SER A 382 12.17 11.73 0.42
N GLU A 383 11.97 12.71 -0.47
CA GLU A 383 11.61 14.09 -0.09
C GLU A 383 10.10 14.26 0.11
N SER A 384 9.28 13.83 -0.85
CA SER A 384 7.82 14.01 -0.81
C SER A 384 7.11 12.89 -0.07
N GLY A 385 7.64 11.67 -0.17
CA GLY A 385 7.00 10.46 0.39
C GLY A 385 7.43 10.11 1.81
N PHE A 386 8.57 10.63 2.27
CA PHE A 386 9.30 10.07 3.42
C PHE A 386 9.46 8.54 3.30
N PHE A 387 9.56 8.05 2.07
CA PHE A 387 9.81 6.66 1.72
C PHE A 387 11.27 6.58 1.31
N PRO A 388 12.15 6.03 2.15
CA PRO A 388 13.55 5.89 1.81
C PRO A 388 13.75 5.24 0.44
N SER A 389 14.53 5.89 -0.41
CA SER A 389 14.89 5.45 -1.74
C SER A 389 16.04 4.45 -1.70
N THR A 390 16.02 3.52 -2.65
CA THR A 390 17.13 2.59 -2.91
C THR A 390 18.12 3.11 -3.95
N ASN A 391 17.89 4.28 -4.55
CA ASN A 391 18.83 4.87 -5.50
C ASN A 391 20.15 5.24 -4.78
N PRO A 392 21.33 4.89 -5.34
CA PRO A 392 22.64 5.10 -4.69
C PRO A 392 23.02 6.57 -4.47
N ASP A 393 22.46 7.50 -5.24
CA ASP A 393 22.84 8.91 -5.24
C ASP A 393 21.90 9.80 -4.39
N VAL A 394 20.85 9.20 -3.80
CA VAL A 394 19.85 9.91 -2.99
C VAL A 394 20.19 9.84 -1.50
N ASP A 395 20.15 10.98 -0.80
CA ASP A 395 20.22 11.00 0.66
C ASP A 395 18.80 10.88 1.26
N ASN A 396 18.56 9.79 2.00
CA ASN A 396 17.29 9.55 2.68
C ASN A 396 17.09 10.42 3.93
N ARG A 397 18.12 11.18 4.36
CA ARG A 397 18.10 12.04 5.56
C ARG A 397 17.67 11.30 6.82
N LEU A 398 18.14 10.06 6.95
CA LEU A 398 17.95 9.22 8.13
C LEU A 398 19.16 9.36 9.06
N GLY A 399 18.92 9.35 10.37
CA GLY A 399 20.00 9.29 11.36
C GLY A 399 20.71 7.94 11.31
N GLU A 400 21.99 7.89 11.69
CA GLU A 400 22.80 6.65 11.69
C GLU A 400 22.23 5.56 12.61
N ASP A 401 21.38 5.93 13.57
CA ASP A 401 20.68 5.03 14.49
C ASP A 401 19.47 4.32 13.84
N LYS A 402 19.02 4.78 12.67
CA LYS A 402 17.80 4.29 12.01
C LYS A 402 18.04 3.07 11.14
N LYS A 403 18.08 1.90 11.78
CA LYS A 403 18.23 0.60 11.11
C LYS A 403 16.95 0.08 10.48
N PHE A 404 17.06 -0.87 9.55
CA PHE A 404 15.93 -1.54 8.92
C PHE A 404 15.93 -3.04 9.22
N SER A 405 14.75 -3.64 9.25
CA SER A 405 14.52 -5.09 9.31
C SER A 405 13.95 -5.54 7.97
N TRP A 406 14.62 -6.49 7.34
CA TRP A 406 14.21 -7.11 6.08
C TRP A 406 14.11 -8.62 6.28
N VAL A 407 13.07 -9.23 5.70
CA VAL A 407 12.83 -10.67 5.83
C VAL A 407 13.92 -11.51 5.16
N GLY A 408 14.61 -10.94 4.16
CA GLY A 408 15.72 -11.58 3.46
C GLY A 408 15.32 -12.34 2.21
N TRP A 409 16.15 -12.26 1.16
CA TRP A 409 15.93 -12.99 -0.09
C TRP A 409 16.01 -14.52 0.09
N ASP A 410 16.91 -15.00 0.95
CA ASP A 410 17.01 -16.43 1.26
C ASP A 410 15.71 -16.97 1.86
N PHE A 411 15.12 -16.23 2.80
CA PHE A 411 13.83 -16.58 3.37
C PHE A 411 12.74 -16.61 2.29
N ILE A 412 12.68 -15.58 1.44
CA ILE A 412 11.70 -15.50 0.34
C ILE A 412 11.83 -16.69 -0.60
N TYR A 413 13.05 -17.04 -1.02
CA TYR A 413 13.28 -18.10 -1.99
C TYR A 413 13.20 -19.52 -1.44
N GLN A 414 13.34 -19.70 -0.13
CA GLN A 414 13.24 -21.02 0.51
C GLN A 414 11.81 -21.36 0.95
N ASN A 415 10.88 -20.40 0.90
CA ASN A 415 9.51 -20.56 1.38
C ASN A 415 8.48 -20.33 0.27
N ASP A 416 7.34 -21.02 0.37
CA ASP A 416 6.16 -20.70 -0.41
C ASP A 416 5.44 -19.52 0.25
N ILE A 417 5.81 -18.29 -0.15
CA ILE A 417 5.36 -17.08 0.54
C ILE A 417 3.85 -16.90 0.47
N GLY A 418 3.20 -17.26 -0.66
CA GLY A 418 1.74 -17.23 -0.77
C GLY A 418 1.07 -18.12 0.29
N SER A 419 1.44 -19.40 0.33
CA SER A 419 0.87 -20.37 1.29
C SER A 419 1.23 -20.03 2.74
N LEU A 420 2.46 -19.53 2.97
CA LEU A 420 2.91 -19.11 4.28
C LEU A 420 2.10 -17.91 4.79
N LEU A 421 1.87 -16.90 3.94
CA LEU A 421 1.05 -15.73 4.27
C LEU A 421 -0.37 -16.14 4.66
N GLU A 422 -1.02 -17.01 3.88
CA GLU A 422 -2.35 -17.54 4.22
C GLU A 422 -2.36 -18.17 5.63
N LYS A 423 -1.37 -19.01 5.92
CA LYS A 423 -1.24 -19.66 7.24
C LYS A 423 -1.04 -18.64 8.36
N ILE A 424 -0.04 -17.76 8.26
CA ILE A 424 0.30 -16.85 9.37
C ILE A 424 -0.75 -15.75 9.57
N LYS A 425 -1.47 -15.34 8.51
CA LYS A 425 -2.65 -14.48 8.63
C LYS A 425 -3.74 -15.19 9.45
N THR A 426 -4.03 -16.45 9.13
CA THR A 426 -5.02 -17.26 9.87
C THR A 426 -4.62 -17.45 11.34
N ASP A 427 -3.36 -17.78 11.60
CA ASP A 427 -2.82 -17.93 12.97
C ASP A 427 -2.90 -16.62 13.76
N PHE A 428 -2.55 -15.51 13.11
CA PHE A 428 -2.66 -14.17 13.66
C PHE A 428 -4.12 -13.84 14.02
N GLU A 429 -5.05 -13.98 13.08
CA GLU A 429 -6.48 -13.70 13.25
C GLU A 429 -7.10 -14.56 14.35
N THR A 430 -6.71 -15.84 14.41
CA THR A 430 -7.15 -16.77 15.47
C THR A 430 -6.71 -16.30 16.85
N ALA A 431 -5.46 -15.83 16.97
CA ALA A 431 -4.91 -15.34 18.23
C ALA A 431 -5.44 -13.94 18.62
N ALA A 432 -5.73 -13.10 17.64
CA ALA A 432 -6.39 -11.81 17.78
C ALA A 432 -7.84 -11.93 18.26
N GLY A 433 -8.52 -13.03 17.91
CA GLY A 433 -9.94 -13.21 18.19
C GLY A 433 -10.83 -12.35 17.29
N LYS A 434 -12.13 -12.26 17.61
CA LYS A 434 -13.06 -11.39 16.86
C LYS A 434 -12.77 -9.92 17.20
N ILE A 435 -11.93 -9.29 16.38
CA ILE A 435 -11.60 -7.87 16.41
C ILE A 435 -12.57 -7.06 15.54
#